data_AF-A0A0W8FMZ2-F1
#
_entry.id   AF-A0A0W8FMZ2-F1
#
_cell.length_a   1.000
_cell.length_b   1.000
_cell.length_c   1.000
_cell.angle_alpha   90.00
_cell.angle_beta   90.00
_cell.angle_gamma   90.00
#
_symmetry.space_group_name_H-M   'P 1'
#
loop_
_entity.id
_entity.type
_entity.pdbx_description
1 polymer ?
#
loop_
_entity_poly.entity_id
_entity_poly.type
_entity_poly.pdbx_seq_one_letter_code
_entity_poly.pdbx_strand_id
1 'polypeptide(L)'
;MIKTSKISVFLILVLFAFPSFAETLSGAEYKSNLTQEDLTLKIMKLKKEKAPGQFTRINKNILKFEGYIVRDSYSEYLKNIDNDVKMLVINCLGGDTYSGVKMGLDIQKRKLDVIVEGLAVSSAANYLFLAGEEKIIKNGVVGFHGNAQALLKQVGGFEKLKKEMKEKYKMSDEYFNTFKKEQQETIKLEKEFYKKLDIPQQFFNITQTKNIGLAPELKEDFDFLLPSAVTMKKFNIKNVSGMQNIPLAEAVGIKVIYW
;
A
#
# COMPACT_ATOMS: atom_id res chain seq x y z
N MET A 1 10.57 28.91 14.40
CA MET A 1 10.99 27.69 13.69
C MET A 1 10.20 26.50 14.21
N ILE A 2 9.20 26.06 13.45
CA ILE A 2 8.43 24.85 13.78
C ILE A 2 9.27 23.66 13.30
N LYS A 3 9.84 22.89 14.23
CA LYS A 3 10.45 21.59 13.92
C LYS A 3 9.30 20.68 13.44
N THR A 4 9.20 20.48 12.13
CA THR A 4 8.33 19.44 11.56
C THR A 4 8.74 18.10 12.17
N SER A 5 7.81 17.50 12.91
CA SER A 5 8.08 16.24 13.59
C SER A 5 8.31 15.17 12.52
N LYS A 6 9.46 14.49 12.62
CA LYS A 6 9.78 13.33 11.80
C LYS A 6 8.77 12.23 12.11
N ILE A 7 7.65 12.25 11.42
CA ILE A 7 6.76 11.11 11.29
C ILE A 7 7.59 10.04 10.55
N SER A 8 8.20 9.12 11.31
CA SER A 8 9.00 8.05 10.71
C SER A 8 8.11 7.25 9.77
N VAL A 9 8.62 6.83 8.61
CA VAL A 9 7.99 5.90 7.65
C VAL A 9 7.26 4.71 8.33
N PHE A 10 7.72 4.30 9.51
CA PHE A 10 7.06 3.33 10.39
C PHE A 10 5.63 3.72 10.86
N LEU A 11 5.31 5.01 11.07
CA LEU A 11 3.97 5.52 11.40
C LEU A 11 3.04 5.43 10.17
N ILE A 12 3.57 5.67 8.97
CA ILE A 12 2.85 5.53 7.70
C ILE A 12 2.52 4.04 7.50
N LEU A 13 3.45 3.12 7.70
CA LEU A 13 3.17 1.69 7.52
C LEU A 13 2.15 1.13 8.54
N VAL A 14 2.15 1.60 9.79
CA VAL A 14 1.17 1.17 10.81
C VAL A 14 -0.20 1.84 10.63
N LEU A 15 -0.26 3.11 10.23
CA LEU A 15 -1.52 3.82 9.99
C LEU A 15 -2.18 3.47 8.65
N PHE A 16 -1.40 3.10 7.63
CA PHE A 16 -1.92 2.80 6.29
C PHE A 16 -2.44 1.37 6.17
N ALA A 17 -2.04 0.48 7.08
CA ALA A 17 -2.54 -0.88 7.10
C ALA A 17 -3.87 -1.04 7.87
N PHE A 18 -4.33 -0.06 8.68
CA PHE A 18 -5.47 -0.27 9.59
C PHE A 18 -6.29 1.00 9.94
N PRO A 19 -7.46 1.24 9.30
CA PRO A 19 -8.40 2.31 9.66
C PRO A 19 -9.10 2.13 11.02
N SER A 20 -9.05 0.93 11.63
CA SER A 20 -9.64 0.64 12.95
C SER A 20 -9.02 1.45 14.10
N PHE A 21 -7.90 2.12 13.85
CA PHE A 21 -7.31 3.12 14.74
C PHE A 21 -8.34 4.18 15.20
N ALA A 22 -9.30 4.53 14.35
CA ALA A 22 -10.34 5.49 14.69
C ALA A 22 -11.40 4.96 15.68
N GLU A 23 -11.70 3.66 15.64
CA GLU A 23 -12.79 3.06 16.42
C GLU A 23 -12.29 2.52 17.76
N THR A 24 -11.08 1.94 17.80
CA THR A 24 -10.50 1.41 19.05
C THR A 24 -9.98 2.50 19.99
N LEU A 25 -9.69 3.71 19.49
CA LEU A 25 -9.34 4.87 20.32
C LEU A 25 -10.54 5.45 21.09
N SER A 26 -11.77 5.11 20.69
CA SER A 26 -12.97 5.54 21.43
C SER A 26 -13.25 4.68 22.68
N GLY A 27 -12.68 3.46 22.76
CA GLY A 27 -12.97 2.49 23.82
C GLY A 27 -11.81 2.16 24.77
N ALA A 28 -10.56 2.49 24.43
CA ALA A 28 -9.44 2.37 25.35
C ALA A 28 -9.24 3.71 26.08
N GLU A 29 -9.18 3.70 27.42
CA GLU A 29 -8.73 4.86 28.21
C GLU A 29 -7.30 5.25 27.79
N TYR A 30 -7.22 6.12 26.80
CA TYR A 30 -5.99 6.68 26.27
C TYR A 30 -5.56 7.82 27.20
N LYS A 31 -4.64 7.56 28.12
CA LYS A 31 -3.95 8.62 28.89
C LYS A 31 -2.99 9.37 27.98
N SER A 32 -3.52 10.30 27.21
CA SER A 32 -2.75 11.38 26.60
C SER A 32 -3.29 12.73 27.07
N ASN A 33 -2.46 13.75 27.03
CA ASN A 33 -2.86 15.14 27.34
C ASN A 33 -3.71 15.79 26.22
N LEU A 34 -4.27 15.00 25.30
CA LEU A 34 -5.18 15.45 24.25
C LEU A 34 -6.60 15.09 24.68
N THR A 35 -7.52 16.04 24.52
CA THR A 35 -8.92 15.80 24.87
C THR A 35 -9.55 14.78 23.90
N GLN A 36 -10.61 14.07 24.33
CA GLN A 36 -11.40 13.20 23.45
C GLN A 36 -11.92 13.94 22.20
N GLU A 37 -12.15 15.25 22.31
CA GLU A 37 -12.53 16.12 21.20
C GLU A 37 -11.38 16.34 20.21
N ASP A 38 -10.14 16.55 20.68
CA ASP A 38 -8.96 16.69 19.81
C ASP A 38 -8.65 15.42 19.01
N LEU A 39 -8.82 14.25 19.65
CA LEU A 39 -8.67 12.95 19.01
C LEU A 39 -9.76 12.74 17.95
N THR A 40 -11.01 13.03 18.29
CA THR A 40 -12.14 12.96 17.36
C THR A 40 -11.96 13.89 16.17
N LEU A 41 -11.51 15.13 16.38
CA LEU A 41 -11.26 16.10 15.30
C LEU A 41 -10.12 15.64 14.39
N LYS A 42 -9.05 15.06 14.96
CA LYS A 42 -7.90 14.56 14.20
C LYS A 42 -8.22 13.30 13.43
N ILE A 43 -9.02 12.39 14.00
CA ILE A 43 -9.57 11.21 13.34
C ILE A 43 -10.53 11.62 12.22
N MET A 44 -11.42 12.59 12.47
CA MET A 44 -12.31 13.14 11.45
C MET A 44 -11.53 13.84 10.33
N LYS A 45 -10.44 14.55 10.64
CA LYS A 45 -9.56 15.17 9.64
C LYS A 45 -8.84 14.11 8.79
N LEU A 46 -8.30 13.05 9.41
CA LEU A 46 -7.69 11.92 8.71
C LEU A 46 -8.70 11.11 7.87
N LYS A 47 -9.94 10.95 8.34
CA LYS A 47 -11.05 10.33 7.60
C LYS A 47 -11.51 11.19 6.42
N LYS A 48 -11.57 12.52 6.61
CA LYS A 48 -11.94 13.50 5.57
C LYS A 48 -10.86 13.66 4.50
N GLU A 49 -9.59 13.40 4.83
CA GLU A 49 -8.46 13.46 3.90
C GLU A 49 -8.24 12.16 3.10
N LYS A 50 -8.93 11.05 3.42
CA LYS A 50 -8.76 9.74 2.73
C LYS A 50 -10.08 8.97 2.59
N ALA A 51 -10.96 9.45 1.71
CA ALA A 51 -12.22 8.76 1.42
C ALA A 51 -11.98 7.30 0.96
N PRO A 52 -12.82 6.33 1.37
CA PRO A 52 -12.77 4.97 0.85
C PRO A 52 -12.77 4.96 -0.67
N GLY A 53 -11.99 4.06 -1.26
CA GLY A 53 -11.96 3.92 -2.70
C GLY A 53 -13.31 3.49 -3.25
N GLN A 54 -13.64 4.00 -4.44
CA GLN A 54 -14.90 3.74 -5.11
C GLN A 54 -14.67 2.94 -6.39
N PHE A 55 -15.54 1.97 -6.61
CA PHE A 55 -15.61 1.25 -7.88
C PHE A 55 -16.67 1.90 -8.77
N THR A 56 -16.32 2.17 -10.02
CA THR A 56 -17.24 2.73 -11.01
C THR A 56 -17.14 1.91 -12.29
N ARG A 57 -18.28 1.38 -12.75
CA ARG A 57 -18.35 0.69 -14.03
C ARG A 57 -18.36 1.71 -15.16
N ILE A 58 -17.28 1.77 -15.93
CA ILE A 58 -17.15 2.68 -17.07
C ILE A 58 -17.95 2.15 -18.25
N ASN A 59 -17.87 0.84 -18.49
CA ASN A 59 -18.70 0.13 -19.46
C ASN A 59 -18.74 -1.37 -19.11
N LYS A 60 -19.28 -2.21 -20.00
CA LYS A 60 -19.41 -3.65 -19.78
C LYS A 60 -18.09 -4.33 -19.41
N ASN A 61 -16.97 -3.92 -19.99
CA ASN A 61 -15.68 -4.61 -19.86
C ASN A 61 -14.66 -3.89 -18.97
N ILE A 62 -14.93 -2.64 -18.57
CA ILE A 62 -13.99 -1.80 -17.82
C ILE A 62 -14.58 -1.41 -16.47
N LEU A 63 -13.88 -1.78 -15.41
CA LEU A 63 -14.11 -1.32 -14.06
C LEU A 63 -13.02 -0.31 -13.68
N LYS A 64 -13.40 0.80 -13.03
CA LYS A 64 -12.46 1.79 -12.50
C LYS A 64 -12.47 1.72 -10.97
N PHE A 65 -11.30 1.85 -10.36
CA PHE A 65 -11.12 1.99 -8.92
C PHE A 65 -10.32 3.25 -8.59
N GLU A 66 -10.89 4.14 -7.78
CA GLU A 66 -10.23 5.39 -7.38
C GLU A 66 -10.29 5.59 -5.86
N GLY A 67 -9.17 5.98 -5.25
CA GLY A 67 -9.09 6.30 -3.81
C GLY A 67 -8.21 5.34 -3.02
N TYR A 68 -8.65 4.95 -1.82
CA TYR A 68 -7.87 4.12 -0.91
C TYR A 68 -8.44 2.71 -0.76
N ILE A 69 -7.55 1.74 -0.61
CA ILE A 69 -7.93 0.39 -0.18
C ILE A 69 -8.21 0.43 1.32
N VAL A 70 -9.43 0.09 1.71
CA VAL A 70 -9.87 -0.05 3.10
C VAL A 70 -10.26 -1.51 3.35
N ARG A 71 -10.50 -1.87 4.62
CA ARG A 71 -10.79 -3.24 5.07
C ARG A 71 -11.95 -3.92 4.33
N ASP A 72 -12.93 -3.15 3.89
CA ASP A 72 -14.10 -3.66 3.15
C ASP A 72 -13.98 -3.54 1.63
N SER A 73 -12.85 -3.01 1.11
CA SER A 73 -12.66 -2.82 -0.33
C SER A 73 -12.76 -4.11 -1.13
N TYR A 74 -12.37 -5.25 -0.56
CA TYR A 74 -12.53 -6.54 -1.27
C TYR A 74 -14.00 -6.94 -1.41
N SER A 75 -14.82 -6.70 -0.38
CA SER A 75 -16.27 -6.93 -0.44
C SER A 75 -16.93 -6.01 -1.46
N GLU A 76 -16.54 -4.73 -1.49
CA GLU A 76 -17.03 -3.76 -2.49
C GLU A 76 -16.58 -4.11 -3.91
N TYR A 77 -15.35 -4.58 -4.07
CA TYR A 77 -14.84 -5.09 -5.35
C TYR A 77 -15.71 -6.24 -5.87
N LEU A 78 -16.04 -7.23 -5.03
CA LEU A 78 -16.87 -8.38 -5.41
C LEU A 78 -18.30 -8.00 -5.82
N LYS A 79 -18.85 -6.90 -5.29
CA LYS A 79 -20.16 -6.38 -5.69
C LYS A 79 -20.14 -5.75 -7.08
N ASN A 80 -18.99 -5.23 -7.52
CA ASN A 80 -18.86 -4.45 -8.75
C ASN A 80 -18.23 -5.22 -9.91
N ILE A 81 -17.58 -6.36 -9.63
CA ILE A 81 -16.93 -7.18 -10.63
C ILE A 81 -17.74 -8.42 -11.02
N ASP A 82 -17.71 -8.74 -12.31
CA ASP A 82 -18.32 -9.93 -12.90
C ASP A 82 -17.37 -10.56 -13.94
N ASN A 83 -17.87 -11.52 -14.73
CA ASN A 83 -17.07 -12.22 -15.74
C ASN A 83 -16.88 -11.42 -17.04
N ASP A 84 -17.66 -10.35 -17.24
CA ASP A 84 -17.59 -9.50 -18.42
C ASP A 84 -16.46 -8.46 -18.29
N VAL A 85 -16.11 -8.06 -17.07
CA VAL A 85 -14.94 -7.19 -16.82
C VAL A 85 -13.67 -7.87 -17.28
N LYS A 86 -12.91 -7.17 -18.12
CA LYS A 86 -11.58 -7.58 -18.63
C LYS A 86 -10.47 -6.64 -18.20
N MET A 87 -10.81 -5.43 -17.77
CA MET A 87 -9.85 -4.38 -17.47
C MET A 87 -10.21 -3.64 -16.19
N LEU A 88 -9.20 -3.42 -15.36
CA LEU A 88 -9.26 -2.60 -14.16
C LEU A 88 -8.40 -1.34 -14.34
N VAL A 89 -9.04 -0.18 -14.38
CA VAL A 89 -8.34 1.12 -14.36
C VAL A 89 -8.19 1.56 -12.91
N ILE A 90 -6.98 1.88 -12.47
CA ILE A 90 -6.69 2.25 -11.08
C ILE A 90 -6.07 3.65 -10.97
N ASN A 91 -6.56 4.39 -9.98
CA ASN A 91 -5.94 5.59 -9.41
C ASN A 91 -6.01 5.50 -7.88
N CYS A 92 -5.04 4.81 -7.29
CA CYS A 92 -5.07 4.36 -5.92
C CYS A 92 -3.75 4.56 -5.19
N LEU A 93 -3.83 5.15 -4.00
CA LEU A 93 -2.68 5.41 -3.13
C LEU A 93 -2.30 4.22 -2.22
N GLY A 94 -2.94 3.08 -2.41
CA GLY A 94 -2.79 1.88 -1.59
C GLY A 94 -3.69 1.91 -0.36
N GLY A 95 -3.24 1.28 0.73
CA GLY A 95 -4.02 1.12 1.96
C GLY A 95 -3.97 -0.31 2.49
N ASP A 96 -5.11 -0.80 2.97
CA ASP A 96 -5.27 -2.11 3.63
C ASP A 96 -4.65 -3.26 2.80
N THR A 97 -3.62 -3.90 3.35
CA THR A 97 -2.83 -4.92 2.65
C THR A 97 -3.60 -6.22 2.49
N TYR A 98 -4.45 -6.57 3.46
CA TYR A 98 -5.24 -7.80 3.45
C TYR A 98 -6.28 -7.79 2.31
N SER A 99 -7.02 -6.69 2.17
CA SER A 99 -7.97 -6.48 1.08
C SER A 99 -7.27 -6.32 -0.25
N GLY A 100 -6.14 -5.60 -0.26
CA GLY A 100 -5.30 -5.42 -1.44
C GLY A 100 -4.85 -6.75 -2.04
N VAL A 101 -4.24 -7.64 -1.26
CA VAL A 101 -3.75 -8.94 -1.76
C VAL A 101 -4.88 -9.87 -2.20
N LYS A 102 -6.04 -9.82 -1.53
CA LYS A 102 -7.23 -10.59 -1.95
C LYS A 102 -7.79 -10.11 -3.29
N MET A 103 -7.87 -8.80 -3.49
CA MET A 103 -8.21 -8.24 -4.81
C MET A 103 -7.18 -8.68 -5.85
N GLY A 104 -5.88 -8.57 -5.55
CA GLY A 104 -4.81 -9.01 -6.45
C GLY A 104 -4.92 -10.48 -6.87
N LEU A 105 -5.18 -11.38 -5.92
CA LEU A 105 -5.38 -12.81 -6.20
C LEU A 105 -6.58 -13.05 -7.13
N ASP A 106 -7.68 -12.31 -6.96
CA ASP A 106 -8.86 -12.44 -7.82
C ASP A 106 -8.65 -11.82 -9.22
N ILE A 107 -7.98 -10.66 -9.30
CA ILE A 107 -7.55 -10.01 -10.55
C ILE A 107 -6.68 -10.98 -11.37
N GLN A 108 -5.69 -11.59 -10.72
CA GLN A 108 -4.81 -12.58 -11.33
C GLN A 108 -5.59 -13.81 -11.81
N LYS A 109 -6.51 -14.34 -10.98
CA LYS A 109 -7.35 -15.49 -11.35
C LYS A 109 -8.21 -15.20 -12.58
N ARG A 110 -8.72 -13.98 -12.70
CA ARG A 110 -9.55 -13.53 -13.83
C ARG A 110 -8.74 -13.10 -15.06
N LYS A 111 -7.42 -12.95 -14.92
CA LYS A 111 -6.51 -12.43 -15.96
C LYS A 111 -6.96 -11.06 -16.49
N LEU A 112 -7.27 -10.15 -15.57
CA LEU A 112 -7.63 -8.79 -15.98
C LEU A 112 -6.39 -8.01 -16.38
N ASP A 113 -6.54 -7.13 -17.35
CA ASP A 113 -5.55 -6.08 -17.61
C ASP A 113 -5.67 -5.00 -16.55
N VAL A 114 -4.54 -4.42 -16.15
CA VAL A 114 -4.51 -3.33 -15.16
C VAL A 114 -3.87 -2.10 -15.78
N ILE A 115 -4.65 -1.02 -15.83
CA ILE A 115 -4.20 0.28 -16.31
C ILE A 115 -4.07 1.25 -15.14
N VAL A 116 -2.92 1.90 -15.02
CA VAL A 116 -2.71 2.97 -14.08
C VAL A 116 -2.94 4.31 -14.78
N GLU A 117 -4.01 5.02 -14.39
CA GLU A 117 -4.34 6.37 -14.85
C GLU A 117 -4.32 7.32 -13.65
N GLY A 118 -3.13 7.82 -13.29
CA GLY A 118 -2.90 8.59 -12.06
C GLY A 118 -1.85 7.95 -11.19
N LEU A 119 -2.19 7.55 -9.96
CA LEU A 119 -1.24 6.93 -9.03
C LEU A 119 -1.59 5.46 -8.79
N ALA A 120 -0.58 4.61 -8.67
CA ALA A 120 -0.69 3.27 -8.12
C ALA A 120 0.50 3.05 -7.19
N VAL A 121 0.34 3.31 -5.90
CA VAL A 121 1.45 3.22 -4.94
C VAL A 121 1.12 2.30 -3.77
N SER A 122 2.15 1.82 -3.06
CA SER A 122 1.98 0.94 -1.89
C SER A 122 1.18 -0.32 -2.26
N SER A 123 0.14 -0.66 -1.49
CA SER A 123 -0.73 -1.81 -1.73
C SER A 123 -1.35 -1.82 -3.13
N ALA A 124 -1.58 -0.66 -3.75
CA ALA A 124 -2.07 -0.61 -5.13
C ALA A 124 -1.01 -1.10 -6.13
N ALA A 125 0.23 -0.65 -5.97
CA ALA A 125 1.35 -1.13 -6.77
C ALA A 125 1.60 -2.62 -6.51
N ASN A 126 1.71 -3.00 -5.24
CA ASN A 126 2.09 -4.33 -4.80
C ASN A 126 1.07 -5.41 -5.18
N TYR A 127 -0.23 -5.11 -5.17
CA TYR A 127 -1.24 -6.14 -5.31
C TYR A 127 -2.14 -5.94 -6.53
N LEU A 128 -2.55 -4.71 -6.86
CA LEU A 128 -3.45 -4.48 -7.99
C LEU A 128 -2.66 -4.42 -9.30
N PHE A 129 -1.65 -3.56 -9.38
CA PHE A 129 -0.82 -3.43 -10.58
C PHE A 129 -0.08 -4.72 -10.92
N LEU A 130 0.58 -5.36 -9.94
CA LEU A 130 1.31 -6.61 -10.18
C LEU A 130 0.40 -7.79 -10.58
N ALA A 131 -0.89 -7.76 -10.24
CA ALA A 131 -1.84 -8.82 -10.59
C ALA A 131 -2.30 -8.80 -12.06
N GLY A 132 -2.10 -7.69 -12.79
CA GLY A 132 -2.58 -7.57 -14.16
C GLY A 132 -1.92 -8.55 -15.11
N GLU A 133 -2.69 -9.11 -16.04
CA GLU A 133 -2.18 -9.92 -17.16
C GLU A 133 -1.29 -9.03 -18.03
N GLU A 134 -1.87 -7.95 -18.58
CA GLU A 134 -1.14 -6.78 -19.07
C GLU A 134 -1.14 -5.66 -18.02
N LYS A 135 0.02 -4.98 -17.87
CA LYS A 135 0.25 -3.93 -16.87
C LYS A 135 0.64 -2.64 -17.58
N ILE A 136 -0.29 -1.69 -17.64
CA ILE A 136 -0.15 -0.50 -18.49
C ILE A 136 -0.04 0.74 -17.62
N ILE A 137 1.07 1.46 -17.74
CA ILE A 137 1.27 2.76 -17.10
C ILE A 137 0.86 3.86 -18.10
N LYS A 138 -0.37 4.38 -17.97
CA LYS A 138 -0.94 5.37 -18.89
C LYS A 138 -1.01 6.73 -18.21
N ASN A 139 0.00 7.58 -18.45
CA ASN A 139 0.17 8.88 -17.81
C ASN A 139 0.19 8.82 -16.27
N GLY A 140 0.59 7.68 -15.71
CA GLY A 140 0.55 7.43 -14.27
C GLY A 140 1.90 7.14 -13.63
N VAL A 141 1.88 6.89 -12.33
CA VAL A 141 3.04 6.56 -11.51
C VAL A 141 2.78 5.25 -10.77
N VAL A 142 3.75 4.34 -10.81
CA VAL A 142 3.73 3.10 -10.04
C VAL A 142 4.89 3.09 -9.04
N GLY A 143 4.57 3.05 -7.75
CA GLY A 143 5.54 3.20 -6.67
C GLY A 143 5.50 2.10 -5.61
N PHE A 144 6.66 1.52 -5.31
CA PHE A 144 6.83 0.39 -4.37
C PHE A 144 7.64 0.79 -3.14
N HIS A 145 7.33 0.25 -1.96
CA HIS A 145 8.11 0.49 -0.73
C HIS A 145 8.24 -0.73 0.19
N GLY A 146 8.08 -1.93 -0.37
CA GLY A 146 8.16 -3.21 0.33
C GLY A 146 6.81 -3.87 0.54
N ASN A 147 6.82 -5.06 1.12
CA ASN A 147 5.63 -5.86 1.44
C ASN A 147 5.61 -6.20 2.94
N ALA A 148 4.54 -6.84 3.43
CA ALA A 148 4.40 -7.12 4.87
C ALA A 148 5.59 -7.94 5.41
N GLN A 149 6.11 -8.87 4.61
CA GLN A 149 7.30 -9.66 4.97
C GLN A 149 8.59 -8.82 5.03
N ALA A 150 8.83 -7.93 4.06
CA ALA A 150 10.00 -7.06 4.03
C ALA A 150 10.00 -6.10 5.23
N LEU A 151 8.84 -5.53 5.54
CA LEU A 151 8.64 -4.70 6.73
C LEU A 151 8.94 -5.47 8.02
N LEU A 152 8.37 -6.66 8.17
CA LEU A 152 8.56 -7.47 9.38
C LEU A 152 10.04 -7.82 9.59
N LYS A 153 10.77 -8.11 8.50
CA LYS A 153 12.21 -8.33 8.54
C LYS A 153 12.97 -7.08 8.97
N GLN A 154 12.63 -5.91 8.41
CA GLN A 154 13.27 -4.64 8.74
C GLN A 154 13.12 -4.28 10.24
N VAL A 155 11.94 -4.50 10.81
CA VAL A 155 11.68 -4.21 12.23
C VAL A 155 12.30 -5.24 13.18
N GLY A 156 12.73 -6.40 12.68
CA GLY A 156 13.32 -7.47 13.49
C GLY A 156 12.28 -8.43 14.10
N GLY A 157 11.13 -8.59 13.46
CA GLY A 157 10.09 -9.54 13.87
C GLY A 157 9.02 -8.97 14.81
N PHE A 158 8.04 -9.81 15.14
CA PHE A 158 6.84 -9.38 15.86
C PHE A 158 7.12 -8.91 17.30
N GLU A 159 8.11 -9.47 18.00
CA GLU A 159 8.40 -9.06 19.37
C GLU A 159 8.95 -7.63 19.45
N LYS A 160 9.87 -7.28 18.53
CA LYS A 160 10.38 -5.91 18.43
C LYS A 160 9.31 -4.95 17.95
N LEU A 161 8.46 -5.39 17.00
CA LEU A 161 7.31 -4.62 16.55
C LEU A 161 6.31 -4.35 17.69
N LYS A 162 6.02 -5.35 18.53
CA LYS A 162 5.16 -5.20 19.72
C LYS A 162 5.71 -4.14 20.66
N LYS A 163 7.01 -4.22 20.96
CA LYS A 163 7.70 -3.26 21.82
C LYS A 163 7.59 -1.84 21.26
N GLU A 164 7.90 -1.65 19.97
CA GLU A 164 7.82 -0.35 19.31
C GLU A 164 6.38 0.21 19.29
N MET A 165 5.38 -0.62 18.98
CA MET A 165 3.97 -0.21 18.99
C MET A 165 3.48 0.18 20.38
N LYS A 166 3.89 -0.55 21.41
CA LYS A 166 3.57 -0.24 22.81
C LYS A 166 4.25 1.03 23.29
N GLU A 167 5.55 1.17 23.07
CA GLU A 167 6.35 2.30 23.59
C GLU A 167 6.03 3.62 22.88
N LYS A 168 5.97 3.57 21.54
CA LYS A 168 5.84 4.77 20.69
C LYS A 168 4.40 5.16 20.43
N TYR A 169 3.50 4.18 20.31
CA TYR A 169 2.09 4.42 19.94
C TYR A 169 1.10 4.10 21.04
N LYS A 170 1.56 3.62 22.20
CA LYS A 170 0.72 3.29 23.37
C LYS A 170 -0.39 2.29 23.04
N MET A 171 -0.13 1.39 22.09
CA MET A 171 -1.09 0.36 21.69
C MET A 171 -1.21 -0.75 22.73
N SER A 172 -2.42 -1.30 22.88
CA SER A 172 -2.69 -2.42 23.79
C SER A 172 -2.17 -3.75 23.24
N ASP A 173 -1.95 -4.70 24.14
CA ASP A 173 -1.56 -6.06 23.78
C ASP A 173 -2.67 -6.77 22.97
N GLU A 174 -3.94 -6.51 23.27
CA GLU A 174 -5.09 -7.03 22.53
C GLU A 174 -5.09 -6.55 21.07
N TYR A 175 -4.90 -5.25 20.85
CA TYR A 175 -4.79 -4.69 19.51
C TYR A 175 -3.62 -5.31 18.76
N PHE A 176 -2.46 -5.43 19.41
CA PHE A 176 -1.28 -6.04 18.80
C PHE A 176 -1.53 -7.50 18.41
N ASN A 177 -2.25 -8.28 19.22
CA ASN A 177 -2.56 -9.67 18.90
C ASN A 177 -3.46 -9.79 17.66
N THR A 178 -4.47 -8.92 17.54
CA THR A 178 -5.33 -8.84 16.34
C THR A 178 -4.52 -8.45 15.10
N PHE A 179 -3.70 -7.41 15.22
CA PHE A 179 -2.77 -6.96 14.17
C PHE A 179 -1.82 -8.10 13.74
N LYS A 180 -1.20 -8.80 14.70
CA LYS A 180 -0.26 -9.89 14.44
C LYS A 180 -0.93 -11.01 13.65
N LYS A 181 -2.16 -11.40 14.02
CA LYS A 181 -2.93 -12.42 13.32
C LYS A 181 -3.22 -12.02 11.87
N GLU A 182 -3.63 -10.77 11.64
CA GLU A 182 -3.93 -10.27 10.30
C GLU A 182 -2.69 -10.14 9.43
N GLN A 183 -1.57 -9.68 9.98
CA GLN A 183 -0.29 -9.63 9.28
C GLN A 183 0.24 -11.02 8.94
N GLN A 184 0.10 -11.99 9.85
CA GLN A 184 0.47 -13.37 9.57
C GLN A 184 -0.33 -13.94 8.40
N GLU A 185 -1.63 -13.65 8.34
CA GLU A 185 -2.48 -14.09 7.23
C GLU A 185 -2.13 -13.37 5.93
N THR A 186 -1.93 -12.05 5.97
CA THR A 186 -1.48 -11.26 4.83
C THR A 186 -0.16 -11.79 4.27
N ILE A 187 0.83 -12.10 5.12
CA ILE A 187 2.11 -12.68 4.70
C ILE A 187 1.93 -14.04 4.00
N LYS A 188 0.97 -14.88 4.44
CA LYS A 188 0.68 -16.14 3.74
C LYS A 188 0.11 -15.88 2.35
N LEU A 189 -0.87 -14.97 2.25
CA LEU A 189 -1.49 -14.59 0.97
C LEU A 189 -0.47 -13.96 0.02
N GLU A 190 0.40 -13.08 0.52
CA GLU A 190 1.51 -12.49 -0.25
C GLU A 190 2.45 -13.56 -0.82
N LYS A 191 2.84 -14.54 0.01
CA LYS A 191 3.71 -15.64 -0.44
C LYS A 191 3.06 -16.44 -1.57
N GLU A 192 1.78 -16.73 -1.47
CA GLU A 192 1.04 -17.41 -2.54
C GLU A 192 0.98 -16.54 -3.80
N PHE A 193 0.59 -15.27 -3.65
CA PHE A 193 0.41 -14.31 -4.73
C PHE A 193 1.71 -14.10 -5.52
N TYR A 194 2.81 -13.76 -4.85
CA TYR A 194 4.09 -13.53 -5.51
C TYR A 194 4.72 -14.81 -6.06
N LYS A 195 4.49 -15.97 -5.42
CA LYS A 195 4.91 -17.26 -5.99
C LYS A 195 4.20 -17.55 -7.30
N LYS A 196 2.91 -17.27 -7.42
CA LYS A 196 2.15 -17.44 -8.68
C LYS A 196 2.62 -16.49 -9.77
N LEU A 197 3.04 -15.28 -9.41
CA LEU A 197 3.59 -14.30 -10.35
C LEU A 197 5.07 -14.50 -10.68
N ASP A 198 5.74 -15.46 -10.01
CA ASP A 198 7.19 -15.68 -10.12
C ASP A 198 8.04 -14.44 -9.75
N ILE A 199 7.51 -13.58 -8.86
CA ILE A 199 8.19 -12.36 -8.41
C ILE A 199 9.01 -12.68 -7.16
N PRO A 200 10.34 -12.49 -7.17
CA PRO A 200 11.19 -12.83 -6.03
C PRO A 200 11.01 -11.82 -4.89
N GLN A 201 11.02 -12.31 -3.64
CA GLN A 201 10.98 -11.48 -2.43
C GLN A 201 12.10 -10.43 -2.38
N GLN A 202 13.19 -10.63 -3.11
CA GLN A 202 14.29 -9.67 -3.25
C GLN A 202 13.82 -8.32 -3.78
N PHE A 203 12.84 -8.27 -4.70
CA PHE A 203 12.27 -7.03 -5.21
C PHE A 203 11.74 -6.16 -4.06
N PHE A 204 10.89 -6.74 -3.20
CA PHE A 204 10.30 -6.04 -2.06
C PHE A 204 11.34 -5.67 -0.99
N ASN A 205 12.35 -6.51 -0.79
CA ASN A 205 13.43 -6.22 0.16
C ASN A 205 14.21 -4.97 -0.26
N ILE A 206 14.50 -4.81 -1.55
CA ILE A 206 15.22 -3.64 -2.06
C ILE A 206 14.36 -2.38 -1.97
N THR A 207 13.07 -2.48 -2.26
CA THR A 207 12.16 -1.32 -2.12
C THR A 207 11.99 -0.85 -0.67
N GLN A 208 12.41 -1.66 0.31
CA GLN A 208 12.35 -1.35 1.74
C GLN A 208 13.67 -0.75 2.28
N THR A 209 14.76 -0.72 1.49
CA THR A 209 16.04 -0.17 1.96
C THR A 209 16.06 1.35 1.86
N LYS A 210 16.52 2.00 2.93
CA LYS A 210 16.63 3.47 3.02
C LYS A 210 17.66 4.08 2.08
N ASN A 211 18.64 3.28 1.68
CA ASN A 211 19.70 3.66 0.76
C ASN A 211 19.77 2.56 -0.28
N ILE A 212 19.17 2.82 -1.44
CA ILE A 212 19.13 1.86 -2.56
C ILE A 212 20.50 1.84 -3.30
N GLY A 213 21.50 2.59 -2.83
CA GLY A 213 22.88 2.49 -3.31
C GLY A 213 23.12 3.10 -4.70
N LEU A 214 22.14 3.82 -5.27
CA LEU A 214 22.25 4.46 -6.59
C LEU A 214 22.50 5.97 -6.54
N ALA A 215 22.52 6.56 -5.35
CA ALA A 215 22.94 7.95 -5.13
C ALA A 215 23.44 8.09 -3.68
N PRO A 216 24.61 7.53 -3.33
CA PRO A 216 25.16 7.62 -1.99
C PRO A 216 25.36 9.07 -1.49
N GLU A 217 25.40 10.03 -2.41
CA GLU A 217 25.39 11.47 -2.17
C GLU A 217 24.02 12.04 -1.74
N LEU A 218 22.91 11.42 -2.13
CA LEU A 218 21.56 11.78 -1.69
C LEU A 218 21.32 11.16 -0.30
N LYS A 219 21.69 11.89 0.75
CA LYS A 219 21.48 11.52 2.17
C LYS A 219 19.99 11.54 2.59
N GLU A 220 19.06 11.29 1.67
CA GLU A 220 17.62 11.45 1.91
C GLU A 220 16.87 10.11 1.93
N ASP A 221 15.91 9.99 2.84
CA ASP A 221 14.92 8.90 2.83
C ASP A 221 13.95 9.13 1.65
N PHE A 222 13.58 8.06 0.94
CA PHE A 222 12.59 8.08 -0.14
C PHE A 222 11.33 7.32 0.25
N ASP A 223 10.19 7.75 -0.30
CA ASP A 223 8.89 7.17 0.02
C ASP A 223 8.59 5.96 -0.87
N PHE A 224 8.96 6.00 -2.15
CA PHE A 224 8.70 4.93 -3.11
C PHE A 224 9.83 4.76 -4.14
N LEU A 225 10.04 3.52 -4.56
CA LEU A 225 10.81 3.18 -5.76
C LEU A 225 9.88 3.19 -6.99
N LEU A 226 10.30 3.90 -8.04
CA LEU A 226 9.61 3.95 -9.34
C LEU A 226 10.46 3.22 -10.38
N PRO A 227 10.40 1.88 -10.47
CA PRO A 227 11.14 1.14 -11.47
C PRO A 227 10.51 1.33 -12.86
N SER A 228 11.37 1.38 -13.87
CA SER A 228 11.01 1.25 -15.28
C SER A 228 10.54 -0.17 -15.62
N ALA A 229 9.86 -0.34 -16.75
CA ALA A 229 9.49 -1.66 -17.27
C ALA A 229 10.72 -2.58 -17.45
N VAL A 230 11.86 -2.02 -17.86
CA VAL A 230 13.13 -2.75 -18.00
C VAL A 230 13.62 -3.28 -16.66
N THR A 231 13.57 -2.45 -15.61
CA THR A 231 13.99 -2.87 -14.27
C THR A 231 13.00 -3.84 -13.64
N MET A 232 11.69 -3.64 -13.81
CA MET A 232 10.66 -4.60 -13.40
C MET A 232 10.90 -6.00 -14.02
N LYS A 233 11.26 -6.07 -15.29
CA LYS A 233 11.56 -7.33 -15.99
C LYS A 233 12.71 -8.12 -15.35
N LYS A 234 13.71 -7.45 -14.76
CA LYS A 234 14.82 -8.11 -14.04
C LYS A 234 14.34 -8.87 -12.79
N PHE A 235 13.16 -8.54 -12.27
CA PHE A 235 12.51 -9.21 -11.15
C PHE A 235 11.30 -10.05 -11.59
N ASN A 236 11.30 -10.55 -12.83
CA ASN A 236 10.24 -11.36 -13.41
C ASN A 236 8.85 -10.69 -13.47
N ILE A 237 8.76 -9.38 -13.25
CA ILE A 237 7.53 -8.62 -13.47
C ILE A 237 7.38 -8.42 -14.98
N LYS A 238 6.54 -9.25 -15.60
CA LYS A 238 6.33 -9.32 -17.06
C LYS A 238 5.14 -8.47 -17.51
N ASN A 239 5.06 -8.25 -18.82
CA ASN A 239 3.94 -7.57 -19.50
C ASN A 239 3.70 -6.15 -18.99
N VAL A 240 4.78 -5.42 -18.73
CA VAL A 240 4.71 -4.01 -18.33
C VAL A 240 4.96 -3.14 -19.55
N SER A 241 4.06 -2.20 -19.80
CA SER A 241 4.18 -1.19 -20.85
C SER A 241 3.89 0.22 -20.33
N GLY A 242 4.31 1.23 -21.08
CA GLY A 242 4.21 2.64 -20.69
C GLY A 242 5.43 3.15 -19.92
N MET A 243 5.38 4.42 -19.52
CA MET A 243 6.46 5.12 -18.82
C MET A 243 5.93 5.77 -17.56
N GLN A 244 6.78 5.82 -16.53
CA GLN A 244 6.50 6.54 -15.29
C GLN A 244 6.33 8.04 -15.58
N ASN A 245 5.24 8.64 -15.10
CA ASN A 245 4.99 10.08 -15.21
C ASN A 245 5.74 10.83 -14.12
N ILE A 246 7.01 11.17 -14.38
CA ILE A 246 7.89 11.81 -13.40
C ILE A 246 7.37 13.17 -12.92
N PRO A 247 6.93 14.09 -13.80
CA PRO A 247 6.34 15.35 -13.37
C PRO A 247 5.15 15.17 -12.42
N LEU A 248 4.31 14.15 -12.65
CA LEU A 248 3.20 13.84 -11.75
C LEU A 248 3.70 13.42 -10.36
N ALA A 249 4.70 12.53 -10.28
CA ALA A 249 5.27 12.08 -9.00
C ALA A 249 5.82 13.25 -8.17
N GLU A 250 6.54 14.18 -8.82
CA GLU A 250 7.07 15.39 -8.20
C GLU A 250 5.96 16.36 -7.77
N ALA A 251 4.96 16.57 -8.62
CA ALA A 251 3.85 17.48 -8.34
C ALA A 251 2.99 17.04 -7.14
N VAL A 252 2.88 15.73 -6.90
CA VAL A 252 2.18 15.20 -5.71
C VAL A 252 3.10 15.07 -4.48
N GLY A 253 4.34 15.56 -4.56
CA GLY A 253 5.28 15.64 -3.44
C GLY A 253 5.83 14.28 -2.99
N ILE A 254 5.78 13.26 -3.85
CA ILE A 254 6.30 11.93 -3.51
C ILE A 254 7.82 11.94 -3.71
N LYS A 255 8.59 11.62 -2.65
CA LYS A 255 10.04 11.42 -2.79
C LYS A 255 10.32 10.06 -3.42
N VAL A 256 10.98 10.05 -4.57
CA VAL A 256 11.14 8.84 -5.38
C VAL A 256 12.58 8.57 -5.78
N ILE A 257 12.94 7.29 -5.89
CA ILE A 257 14.14 6.82 -6.60
C ILE A 257 13.71 6.18 -7.91
N TYR A 258 14.37 6.57 -9.00
CA TYR A 258 14.17 6.02 -10.33
C TYR A 258 15.11 4.84 -10.60
N TRP A 259 14.55 3.76 -11.15
CA TRP A 259 15.23 2.47 -11.35
C TRP A 259 15.08 1.91 -12.76
#